data_AF-A0A934SZ68-F1
#
_entry.id   AF-A0A934SZ68-F1
#
_cell.length_a   1.000
_cell.length_b   1.000
_cell.length_c   1.000
_cell.angle_alpha   90.00
_cell.angle_beta   90.00
_cell.angle_gamma   90.00
#
_symmetry.space_group_name_H-M   'P 1'
#
loop_
_entity.id
_entity.type
_entity.pdbx_description
1 polymer ?
#
loop_
_entity_poly.entity_id
_entity_poly.type
_entity_poly.pdbx_seq_one_letter_code
_entity_poly.pdbx_strand_id
1 'polypeptide(L)'
;MKQFATILFAALVPLSAARAALVDVGSPLGQSTAVLDTSTGLEWLKLSATDGETPDQVFAQIAPGGLLQGYRYATVTELTCGLFAPQLGRSGCLYTGNTTDVGPVLAFMDRFGKSFDQVGLFQPMFVEGQTPMVYGEFWHLTRFTDAQLVDFDTQLVNLRNTQPADHWLVRQVPEPSSSMLFGIAALALATRAWRTRRRMP
;
A
#
# COMPACT_ATOMS: atom_id res chain seq x y z
N MET A 1 15.34 61.82 -6.09
CA MET A 1 15.04 60.80 -5.06
C MET A 1 13.75 60.08 -5.46
N LYS A 2 13.83 58.83 -5.93
CA LYS A 2 12.63 57.99 -6.15
C LYS A 2 12.98 56.60 -5.64
N GLN A 3 12.43 56.26 -4.49
CA GLN A 3 12.58 54.95 -3.85
C GLN A 3 11.78 53.93 -4.67
N PHE A 4 12.47 52.97 -5.28
CA PHE A 4 11.84 51.79 -5.86
C PHE A 4 11.51 50.83 -4.72
N ALA A 5 10.23 50.77 -4.35
CA ALA A 5 9.70 49.77 -3.44
C ALA A 5 9.66 48.41 -4.16
N THR A 6 10.59 47.52 -3.81
CA THR A 6 10.61 46.13 -4.27
C THR A 6 9.51 45.36 -3.56
N ILE A 7 8.43 45.03 -4.26
CA ILE A 7 7.35 44.17 -3.75
C ILE A 7 7.86 42.73 -3.74
N LEU A 8 8.10 42.21 -2.54
CA LEU A 8 8.40 40.80 -2.31
C LEU A 8 7.07 40.01 -2.37
N PHE A 9 6.74 39.47 -3.54
CA PHE A 9 5.59 38.58 -3.70
C PHE A 9 5.96 37.20 -3.13
N ALA A 10 5.72 36.99 -1.83
CA ALA A 10 5.82 35.69 -1.20
C ALA A 10 4.72 34.80 -1.79
N ALA A 11 5.09 33.86 -2.67
CA ALA A 11 4.19 32.85 -3.19
C ALA A 11 3.79 31.91 -2.06
N LEU A 12 2.67 32.19 -1.40
CA LEU A 12 1.94 31.19 -0.61
C LEU A 12 1.43 30.13 -1.59
N VAL A 13 2.22 29.08 -1.81
CA VAL A 13 1.70 27.85 -2.40
C VAL A 13 0.82 27.23 -1.31
N PRO A 14 -0.51 27.07 -1.54
CA PRO A 14 -1.34 26.35 -0.59
C PRO A 14 -0.78 24.92 -0.50
N LEU A 15 -0.32 24.53 0.69
CA LEU A 15 -0.06 23.11 0.98
C LEU A 15 -1.42 22.42 0.88
N SER A 16 -1.73 21.88 -0.29
CA SER A 16 -2.87 21.00 -0.46
C SER A 16 -2.64 19.82 0.47
N ALA A 17 -3.54 19.60 1.43
CA ALA A 17 -3.52 18.39 2.23
C ALA A 17 -3.64 17.22 1.27
N ALA A 18 -2.55 16.48 1.07
CA ALA A 18 -2.56 15.29 0.25
C ALA A 18 -3.59 14.34 0.86
N ARG A 19 -4.67 14.06 0.13
CA ARG A 19 -5.59 13.00 0.52
C ARG A 19 -4.88 11.67 0.39
N ALA A 20 -5.02 10.82 1.39
CA ALA A 20 -4.63 9.41 1.32
C ALA A 20 -5.16 8.81 0.00
N ALA A 21 -4.26 8.30 -0.82
CA ALA A 21 -4.57 7.72 -2.12
C ALA A 21 -3.95 6.33 -2.22
N LEU A 22 -4.68 5.41 -2.85
CA LEU A 22 -4.14 4.16 -3.34
C LEU A 22 -3.75 4.35 -4.80
N VAL A 23 -2.45 4.21 -5.09
CA VAL A 23 -1.88 4.47 -6.42
C VAL A 23 -1.28 3.19 -6.97
N ASP A 24 -1.72 2.75 -8.15
CA ASP A 24 -1.10 1.62 -8.84
C ASP A 24 0.34 1.95 -9.24
N VAL A 25 1.28 1.09 -8.86
CA VAL A 25 2.71 1.24 -9.12
C VAL A 25 3.31 -0.08 -9.62
N GLY A 26 4.52 -0.01 -10.17
CA GLY A 26 5.29 -1.20 -10.54
C GLY A 26 6.03 -1.81 -9.36
N SER A 27 6.32 -3.11 -9.45
CA SER A 27 7.20 -3.84 -8.56
C SER A 27 8.34 -4.52 -9.36
N PRO A 28 9.28 -5.23 -8.73
CA PRO A 28 10.23 -6.07 -9.46
C PRO A 28 9.59 -7.10 -10.40
N LEU A 29 8.30 -7.40 -10.22
CA LEU A 29 7.53 -8.36 -11.04
C LEU A 29 6.86 -7.72 -12.26
N GLY A 30 6.87 -6.39 -12.41
CA GLY A 30 6.31 -5.72 -13.57
C GLY A 30 5.63 -4.39 -13.27
N GLN A 31 4.93 -3.85 -14.26
CA GLN A 31 4.13 -2.64 -14.11
C GLN A 31 2.77 -2.97 -13.49
N SER A 32 2.23 -2.07 -12.66
CA SER A 32 0.90 -2.19 -12.04
C SER A 32 0.68 -3.47 -11.22
N THR A 33 1.76 -4.06 -10.71
CA THR A 33 1.77 -5.26 -9.85
C THR A 33 1.72 -4.93 -8.37
N ALA A 34 1.76 -3.65 -7.99
CA ALA A 34 1.68 -3.18 -6.62
C ALA A 34 0.81 -1.93 -6.49
N VAL A 35 0.46 -1.57 -5.26
CA VAL A 35 -0.33 -0.40 -4.89
C VAL A 35 0.38 0.35 -3.78
N LEU A 36 0.72 1.61 -4.00
CA LEU A 36 1.23 2.50 -2.97
C LEU A 36 0.07 3.12 -2.19
N ASP A 37 0.04 2.90 -0.88
CA ASP A 37 -0.78 3.65 0.04
C ASP A 37 -0.01 4.89 0.50
N THR A 38 -0.42 6.06 0.00
CA THR A 38 0.27 7.33 0.30
C THR A 38 0.01 7.84 1.72
N SER A 39 -0.85 7.18 2.51
CA SER A 39 -1.07 7.56 3.91
C SER A 39 -0.09 6.90 4.87
N THR A 40 0.33 5.68 4.55
CA THR A 40 1.26 4.87 5.36
C THR A 40 2.66 4.82 4.76
N GLY A 41 2.80 5.18 3.47
CA GLY A 41 4.03 4.98 2.72
C GLY A 41 4.33 3.50 2.47
N LEU A 42 3.34 2.62 2.65
CA LEU A 42 3.46 1.20 2.37
C LEU A 42 3.10 0.92 0.92
N GLU A 43 3.97 0.20 0.23
CA GLU A 43 3.66 -0.39 -1.06
C GLU A 43 3.25 -1.84 -0.86
N TRP A 44 2.03 -2.15 -1.30
CA TRP A 44 1.36 -3.42 -1.18
C TRP A 44 1.46 -4.18 -2.50
N LEU A 45 2.00 -5.39 -2.48
CA LEU A 45 1.99 -6.24 -3.66
C LEU A 45 0.57 -6.74 -3.91
N LYS A 46 0.13 -6.74 -5.18
CA LYS A 46 -1.18 -7.30 -5.56
C LYS A 46 -1.14 -8.83 -5.47
N LEU A 47 -2.25 -9.44 -5.08
CA LEU A 47 -2.39 -10.88 -4.95
C LEU A 47 -2.10 -11.62 -6.26
N SER A 48 -2.48 -11.02 -7.40
CA SER A 48 -2.18 -11.58 -8.72
C SER A 48 -0.68 -11.73 -9.03
N ALA A 49 0.19 -11.05 -8.27
CA ALA A 49 1.64 -11.11 -8.48
C ALA A 49 2.28 -12.35 -7.82
N THR A 50 1.57 -13.00 -6.90
CA THR A 50 2.00 -14.23 -6.22
C THR A 50 0.96 -15.35 -6.37
N ASP A 51 0.13 -15.27 -7.39
CA ASP A 51 -0.92 -16.26 -7.65
C ASP A 51 -0.30 -17.65 -7.87
N GLY A 52 -0.85 -18.66 -7.20
CA GLY A 52 -0.34 -20.03 -7.24
C GLY A 52 0.94 -20.30 -6.44
N GLU A 53 1.57 -19.30 -5.84
CA GLU A 53 2.80 -19.48 -5.04
C GLU A 53 2.47 -20.03 -3.65
N THR A 54 3.33 -20.92 -3.13
CA THR A 54 3.26 -21.40 -1.75
C THR A 54 4.00 -20.47 -0.79
N PRO A 55 3.71 -20.51 0.52
CA PRO A 55 4.46 -19.75 1.51
C PRO A 55 5.97 -19.98 1.46
N ASP A 56 6.44 -21.23 1.28
CA ASP A 56 7.88 -21.54 1.17
C ASP A 56 8.53 -20.83 -0.03
N GLN A 57 7.83 -20.79 -1.18
CA GLN A 57 8.32 -20.10 -2.37
C GLN A 57 8.42 -18.59 -2.11
N VAL A 58 7.40 -17.99 -1.52
CA VAL A 58 7.40 -16.54 -1.21
C VAL A 58 8.47 -16.20 -0.16
N PHE A 59 8.67 -17.04 0.86
CA PHE A 59 9.76 -16.86 1.82
C PHE A 59 11.14 -16.84 1.15
N ALA A 60 11.36 -17.73 0.17
CA ALA A 60 12.59 -17.72 -0.62
C ALA A 60 12.72 -16.45 -1.48
N GLN A 61 11.61 -15.91 -2.00
CA GLN A 61 11.61 -14.70 -2.83
C GLN A 61 11.86 -13.42 -2.02
N ILE A 62 11.41 -13.33 -0.76
CA ILE A 62 11.65 -12.14 0.10
C ILE A 62 13.01 -12.17 0.81
N ALA A 63 13.66 -13.34 0.87
CA ALA A 63 14.99 -13.49 1.43
C ALA A 63 16.04 -12.63 0.69
N PRO A 64 17.19 -12.32 1.33
CA PRO A 64 18.27 -11.59 0.66
C PRO A 64 18.68 -12.24 -0.66
N GLY A 65 18.73 -11.44 -1.74
CA GLY A 65 19.01 -11.91 -3.11
C GLY A 65 17.81 -12.43 -3.89
N GLY A 66 16.63 -12.54 -3.26
CA GLY A 66 15.38 -12.91 -3.93
C GLY A 66 14.72 -11.75 -4.69
N LEU A 67 13.77 -12.08 -5.57
CA LEU A 67 13.08 -11.11 -6.42
C LEU A 67 12.25 -10.09 -5.64
N LEU A 68 11.74 -10.49 -4.49
CA LEU A 68 10.91 -9.68 -3.59
C LEU A 68 11.72 -9.20 -2.37
N GLN A 69 13.05 -9.12 -2.50
CA GLN A 69 13.89 -8.58 -1.43
C GLN A 69 13.38 -7.19 -0.98
N GLY A 70 13.22 -7.03 0.32
CA GLY A 70 12.71 -5.80 0.94
C GLY A 70 11.20 -5.78 1.18
N TYR A 71 10.45 -6.70 0.55
CA TYR A 71 9.09 -7.00 1.00
C TYR A 71 9.13 -7.88 2.25
N ARG A 72 8.05 -7.78 3.02
CA ARG A 72 7.72 -8.67 4.13
C ARG A 72 6.22 -8.91 4.11
N TYR A 73 5.77 -9.91 4.85
CA TYR A 73 4.34 -10.04 5.11
C TYR A 73 3.81 -8.82 5.89
N ALA A 74 2.60 -8.40 5.52
CA ALA A 74 1.84 -7.38 6.21
C ALA A 74 1.37 -7.91 7.57
N THR A 75 1.45 -7.07 8.60
CA THR A 75 0.83 -7.39 9.88
C THR A 75 -0.69 -7.31 9.78
N VAL A 76 -1.38 -7.99 10.71
CA VAL A 76 -2.85 -7.91 10.80
C VAL A 76 -3.31 -6.47 10.91
N THR A 77 -2.69 -5.67 11.78
CA THR A 77 -3.05 -4.26 11.98
C THR A 77 -2.88 -3.43 10.71
N GLU A 78 -1.81 -3.64 9.94
CA GLU A 78 -1.59 -2.91 8.69
C GLU A 78 -2.67 -3.18 7.66
N LEU A 79 -3.11 -4.43 7.53
CA LEU A 79 -4.17 -4.74 6.58
C LEU A 79 -5.54 -4.33 7.11
N THR A 80 -5.92 -4.77 8.31
CA THR A 80 -7.31 -4.63 8.79
C THR A 80 -7.63 -3.20 9.21
N CYS A 81 -6.67 -2.49 9.81
CA CYS A 81 -6.86 -1.11 10.29
C CYS A 81 -6.30 -0.09 9.30
N GLY A 82 -5.15 -0.38 8.69
CA GLY A 82 -4.42 0.56 7.84
C GLY A 82 -4.92 0.61 6.41
N LEU A 83 -5.04 -0.55 5.75
CA LEU A 83 -5.40 -0.60 4.33
C LEU A 83 -6.91 -0.76 4.14
N PHE A 84 -7.53 -1.75 4.78
CA PHE A 84 -8.87 -2.23 4.45
C PHE A 84 -10.00 -1.39 5.07
N ALA A 85 -10.00 -1.17 6.40
CA ALA A 85 -11.05 -0.39 7.05
C ALA A 85 -11.31 0.99 6.41
N PRO A 86 -10.27 1.75 5.99
CA PRO A 86 -10.49 3.02 5.31
C PRO A 86 -11.21 2.89 3.97
N GLN A 87 -11.06 1.78 3.24
CA GLN A 87 -11.77 1.56 1.98
C GLN A 87 -13.28 1.39 2.18
N LEU A 88 -13.68 0.88 3.34
CA LEU A 88 -15.09 0.75 3.72
C LEU A 88 -15.63 2.00 4.43
N GLY A 89 -14.84 3.08 4.52
CA GLY A 89 -15.21 4.28 5.25
C GLY A 89 -15.36 4.06 6.76
N ARG A 90 -14.69 3.03 7.31
CA ARG A 90 -14.74 2.70 8.74
C ARG A 90 -13.48 3.19 9.44
N SER A 91 -13.64 3.60 10.70
CA SER A 91 -12.53 3.87 11.61
C SER A 91 -12.22 2.65 12.47
N GLY A 92 -10.94 2.45 12.79
CA GLY A 92 -10.48 1.31 13.59
C GLY A 92 -10.23 0.05 12.74
N CYS A 93 -10.00 -1.06 13.43
CA CYS A 93 -9.65 -2.34 12.83
C CYS A 93 -10.89 -3.17 12.53
N LEU A 94 -10.93 -3.81 11.36
CA LEU A 94 -12.00 -4.74 11.00
C LEU A 94 -11.52 -6.17 11.19
N TYR A 95 -11.76 -6.71 12.38
CA TYR A 95 -11.51 -8.13 12.65
C TYR A 95 -12.68 -9.00 12.24
N THR A 96 -13.90 -8.56 12.55
CA THR A 96 -15.13 -9.25 12.15
C THR A 96 -16.19 -8.23 11.75
N GLY A 97 -17.08 -8.63 10.86
CA GLY A 97 -18.22 -7.79 10.51
C GLY A 97 -18.87 -8.19 9.21
N ASN A 98 -19.83 -7.34 8.80
CA ASN A 98 -20.48 -7.47 7.52
C ASN A 98 -20.85 -6.10 6.94
N THR A 99 -21.14 -6.10 5.64
CA THR A 99 -21.66 -4.95 4.91
C THR A 99 -22.59 -5.37 3.79
N THR A 100 -23.67 -4.62 3.62
CA THR A 100 -24.54 -4.70 2.43
C THR A 100 -24.13 -3.71 1.34
N ASP A 101 -23.29 -2.72 1.68
CA ASP A 101 -22.60 -1.90 0.70
C ASP A 101 -21.37 -2.67 0.18
N VAL A 102 -21.61 -3.53 -0.80
CA VAL A 102 -20.60 -4.43 -1.37
C VAL A 102 -19.72 -3.75 -2.42
N GLY A 103 -20.11 -2.55 -2.90
CA GLY A 103 -19.38 -1.82 -3.94
C GLY A 103 -17.92 -1.54 -3.57
N PRO A 104 -17.64 -0.94 -2.39
CA PRO A 104 -16.27 -0.71 -1.92
C PRO A 104 -15.44 -1.99 -1.76
N VAL A 105 -16.06 -3.09 -1.30
CA VAL A 105 -15.39 -4.40 -1.18
C VAL A 105 -14.98 -4.91 -2.56
N LEU A 106 -15.91 -4.90 -3.53
CA LEU A 106 -15.62 -5.38 -4.88
C LEU A 106 -14.56 -4.51 -5.57
N ALA A 107 -14.57 -3.20 -5.35
CA ALA A 107 -13.54 -2.30 -5.87
C ALA A 107 -12.16 -2.56 -5.24
N PHE A 108 -12.11 -2.90 -3.95
CA PHE A 108 -10.88 -3.32 -3.29
C PHE A 108 -10.33 -4.60 -3.91
N MET A 109 -11.17 -5.63 -4.08
CA MET A 109 -10.78 -6.89 -4.70
C MET A 109 -10.37 -6.72 -6.17
N ASP A 110 -11.03 -5.85 -6.92
CA ASP A 110 -10.66 -5.57 -8.30
C ASP A 110 -9.26 -4.95 -8.40
N ARG A 111 -8.91 -4.06 -7.45
CA ARG A 111 -7.59 -3.42 -7.41
C ARG A 111 -6.48 -4.38 -6.97
N PHE A 112 -6.69 -5.13 -5.90
CA PHE A 112 -5.64 -5.97 -5.30
C PHE A 112 -5.56 -7.37 -5.90
N GLY A 113 -6.56 -7.78 -6.68
CA GLY A 113 -6.72 -9.14 -7.13
C GLY A 113 -7.75 -9.88 -6.29
N LYS A 114 -8.33 -10.90 -6.90
CA LYS A 114 -9.34 -11.75 -6.27
C LYS A 114 -8.66 -13.03 -5.84
N SER A 115 -8.91 -13.44 -4.61
CA SER A 115 -8.69 -14.80 -4.17
C SER A 115 -9.95 -15.28 -3.48
N PHE A 116 -10.31 -16.53 -3.73
CA PHE A 116 -11.57 -17.09 -3.26
C PHE A 116 -11.41 -18.44 -2.54
N ASP A 117 -10.18 -18.94 -2.43
CA ASP A 117 -9.89 -20.26 -1.87
C ASP A 117 -9.36 -20.15 -0.45
N GLN A 118 -8.38 -19.26 -0.18
CA GLN A 118 -7.74 -19.07 1.13
C GLN A 118 -7.07 -17.69 1.25
N VAL A 119 -7.81 -16.66 1.68
CA VAL A 119 -7.22 -15.37 2.04
C VAL A 119 -6.51 -15.51 3.40
N GLY A 120 -5.18 -15.37 3.43
CA GLY A 120 -4.35 -15.53 4.64
C GLY A 120 -3.60 -14.26 5.02
N LEU A 121 -3.78 -13.73 6.24
CA LEU A 121 -2.96 -12.62 6.75
C LEU A 121 -1.85 -13.19 7.64
N PHE A 122 -0.61 -12.95 7.25
CA PHE A 122 0.53 -13.58 7.92
C PHE A 122 1.14 -12.64 8.96
N GLN A 123 1.04 -13.02 10.23
CA GLN A 123 2.01 -12.59 11.23
C GLN A 123 2.93 -13.79 11.51
N PRO A 124 4.10 -13.90 10.87
CA PRO A 124 5.02 -14.99 11.17
C PRO A 124 5.48 -14.85 12.62
N MET A 125 4.98 -15.73 13.48
CA MET A 125 5.64 -16.01 14.75
C MET A 125 6.69 -17.09 14.46
N PHE A 126 7.97 -16.71 14.45
CA PHE A 126 9.05 -17.68 14.44
C PHE A 126 9.09 -18.36 15.81
N VAL A 127 8.33 -19.45 15.94
CA VAL A 127 8.63 -20.48 16.93
C VAL A 127 9.41 -21.55 16.18
N GLU A 128 10.67 -21.73 16.56
CA GLU A 128 11.59 -22.69 15.95
C GLU A 128 10.92 -24.08 15.88
N GLY A 129 10.82 -24.64 14.67
CA GLY A 129 10.21 -25.96 14.43
C GLY A 129 8.69 -26.01 14.31
N GLN A 130 7.97 -24.89 14.27
CA GLN A 130 6.51 -24.86 14.08
C GLN A 130 6.08 -24.35 12.71
N THR A 131 4.93 -24.85 12.24
CA THR A 131 4.20 -24.32 11.09
C THR A 131 3.85 -22.85 11.37
N PRO A 132 4.08 -21.91 10.43
CA PRO A 132 3.66 -20.53 10.59
C PRO A 132 2.15 -20.48 10.87
N MET A 133 1.79 -19.82 11.98
CA MET A 133 0.40 -19.50 12.30
C MET A 133 0.00 -18.25 11.55
N VAL A 134 -1.22 -18.27 10.98
CA VAL A 134 -1.70 -17.22 10.08
C VAL A 134 -3.08 -16.80 10.56
N TYR A 135 -3.32 -15.50 10.59
CA TYR A 135 -4.65 -14.94 10.80
C TYR A 135 -5.29 -14.78 9.43
N GLY A 136 -6.10 -15.71 8.96
CA GLY A 136 -6.81 -15.55 7.68
C GLY A 136 -8.05 -14.68 7.84
N GLU A 137 -8.32 -13.77 6.89
CA GLU A 137 -9.63 -13.12 6.78
C GLU A 137 -10.50 -13.88 5.81
N PHE A 138 -11.56 -14.52 6.30
CA PHE A 138 -12.51 -15.21 5.45
C PHE A 138 -13.55 -14.24 4.92
N TRP A 139 -13.60 -14.10 3.60
CA TRP A 139 -14.61 -13.32 2.89
C TRP A 139 -15.74 -14.24 2.44
N HIS A 140 -16.96 -13.98 2.89
CA HIS A 140 -18.12 -14.73 2.42
C HIS A 140 -19.11 -13.77 1.75
N LEU A 141 -19.17 -13.84 0.41
CA LEU A 141 -20.20 -13.13 -0.36
C LEU A 141 -21.45 -13.98 -0.41
N THR A 142 -22.43 -13.65 0.42
CA THR A 142 -23.76 -14.26 0.40
C THR A 142 -24.67 -13.48 -0.54
N ARG A 143 -25.23 -14.14 -1.56
CA ARG A 143 -26.25 -13.55 -2.45
C ARG A 143 -27.64 -13.99 -2.03
N PHE A 144 -28.49 -13.01 -1.78
CA PHE A 144 -29.93 -13.16 -1.59
C PHE A 144 -30.66 -12.76 -2.87
N THR A 145 -31.97 -12.97 -2.91
CA THR A 145 -32.81 -12.67 -4.08
C THR A 145 -32.80 -11.17 -4.43
N ASP A 146 -32.66 -10.30 -3.44
CA ASP A 146 -32.77 -8.84 -3.52
C ASP A 146 -31.55 -8.09 -2.96
N ALA A 147 -30.61 -8.79 -2.31
CA ALA A 147 -29.46 -8.18 -1.65
C ALA A 147 -28.18 -9.01 -1.79
N GLN A 148 -27.04 -8.34 -1.62
CA GLN A 148 -25.74 -8.98 -1.43
C GLN A 148 -25.20 -8.59 -0.06
N LEU A 149 -24.60 -9.55 0.62
CA LEU A 149 -23.94 -9.37 1.90
C LEU A 149 -22.52 -9.87 1.76
N VAL A 150 -21.57 -9.08 2.21
CA VAL A 150 -20.20 -9.55 2.44
C VAL A 150 -19.99 -9.65 3.94
N ASP A 151 -19.71 -10.86 4.40
CA ASP A 151 -19.19 -11.13 5.75
C ASP A 151 -17.67 -11.25 5.69
N PHE A 152 -16.99 -10.75 6.72
CA PHE A 152 -15.55 -10.88 6.91
C PHE A 152 -15.24 -11.28 8.36
N ASP A 153 -14.32 -12.23 8.53
CA ASP A 153 -13.90 -12.75 9.84
C ASP A 153 -12.42 -13.14 9.84
N THR A 154 -11.63 -12.53 10.73
CA THR A 154 -10.24 -12.93 11.01
C THR A 154 -10.23 -14.18 11.88
N GLN A 155 -9.84 -15.32 11.30
CA GLN A 155 -9.67 -16.57 12.03
C GLN A 155 -8.22 -17.03 12.01
N LEU A 156 -7.81 -17.71 13.07
CA LEU A 156 -6.49 -18.30 13.14
C LEU A 156 -6.52 -19.66 12.44
N VAL A 157 -5.73 -19.81 11.37
CA VAL A 157 -5.65 -21.03 10.57
C VAL A 157 -4.21 -21.49 10.39
N ASN A 158 -4.05 -22.81 10.30
CA ASN A 158 -2.77 -23.42 9.97
C ASN A 158 -2.67 -23.48 8.44
N LEU A 159 -1.78 -22.67 7.86
CA LEU A 159 -1.45 -22.81 6.45
C LEU A 159 -0.41 -23.90 6.26
N ARG A 160 -0.59 -24.68 5.20
CA ARG A 160 0.42 -25.64 4.76
C ARG A 160 1.39 -24.89 3.88
N ASN A 161 2.66 -24.82 4.28
CA ASN A 161 3.67 -24.05 3.54
C ASN A 161 3.91 -24.52 2.09
N THR A 162 3.40 -25.69 1.75
CA THR A 162 3.48 -26.33 0.43
C THR A 162 2.20 -26.22 -0.39
N GLN A 163 1.15 -25.58 0.13
CA GLN A 163 -0.07 -25.31 -0.63
C GLN A 163 -0.09 -23.85 -1.09
N PRO A 164 -0.57 -23.58 -2.31
CA PRO A 164 -0.78 -22.22 -2.78
C PRO A 164 -1.71 -21.45 -1.84
N ALA A 165 -1.41 -20.17 -1.65
CA ALA A 165 -2.17 -19.25 -0.82
C ALA A 165 -2.02 -17.82 -1.31
N ASP A 166 -2.82 -16.93 -0.74
CA ASP A 166 -2.62 -15.49 -0.92
C ASP A 166 -1.50 -14.95 -0.07
N HIS A 167 -0.76 -13.99 -0.61
CA HIS A 167 0.37 -13.37 0.08
C HIS A 167 0.18 -11.86 0.16
N TRP A 168 -0.25 -11.36 1.32
CA TRP A 168 -0.28 -9.94 1.61
C TRP A 168 1.13 -9.45 1.96
N LEU A 169 1.85 -8.96 0.97
CA LEU A 169 3.21 -8.46 1.11
C LEU A 169 3.27 -6.94 1.03
N VAL A 170 4.07 -6.36 1.92
CA VAL A 170 4.33 -4.92 1.99
C VAL A 170 5.81 -4.60 2.07
N ARG A 171 6.17 -3.43 1.58
CA ARG A 171 7.45 -2.80 1.90
C ARG A 171 7.26 -1.32 2.20
N GLN A 172 8.13 -0.79 3.04
CA GLN A 172 8.19 0.66 3.24
C GLN A 172 8.80 1.31 2.01
N VAL A 173 8.10 2.27 1.42
CA VAL A 173 8.68 3.19 0.45
C VAL A 173 9.05 4.44 1.20
N PRO A 174 10.35 4.79 1.32
CA PRO A 174 10.74 6.05 1.92
C PRO A 174 10.06 7.17 1.14
N GLU A 175 9.33 8.05 1.84
CA GLU A 175 8.87 9.26 1.18
C GLU A 175 10.09 9.99 0.61
N PRO A 176 10.01 10.55 -0.61
CA PRO A 176 11.05 11.44 -1.08
C PRO A 176 11.13 12.57 -0.07
N SER A 177 12.16 12.53 0.77
CA SER A 177 12.34 13.48 1.86
C SER A 177 12.07 14.88 1.32
N SER A 178 11.17 15.62 1.96
CA SER A 178 10.69 16.90 1.42
C SER A 178 11.86 17.87 1.17
N SER A 179 12.97 17.68 1.89
CA SER A 179 14.28 18.31 1.67
C SER A 179 14.87 18.09 0.28
N MET A 180 14.72 16.91 -0.34
CA MET A 180 15.15 16.64 -1.72
C MET A 180 14.31 17.45 -2.73
N LEU A 181 12.99 17.55 -2.50
CA LEU A 181 12.10 18.38 -3.32
C LEU A 181 12.42 19.88 -3.18
N PHE A 182 12.66 20.36 -1.95
CA PHE A 182 13.13 21.73 -1.71
C PHE A 182 14.51 21.99 -2.33
N GLY A 183 15.42 21.02 -2.28
CA GLY A 183 16.75 21.12 -2.88
C GLY A 183 16.70 21.30 -4.40
N ILE A 184 15.86 20.52 -5.09
CA ILE A 184 15.66 20.64 -6.55
C ILE A 184 15.02 21.99 -6.91
N ALA A 185 14.00 22.43 -6.15
CA ALA A 185 13.36 23.73 -6.36
C ALA A 185 14.34 24.91 -6.14
N ALA A 186 15.18 24.84 -5.11
CA ALA A 186 16.20 25.84 -4.83
C ALA A 186 17.27 25.91 -5.94
N LEU A 187 17.71 24.76 -6.47
CA LEU A 187 18.62 24.70 -7.61
C LEU A 187 18.00 25.29 -8.88
N ALA A 188 16.72 25.00 -9.16
CA ALA A 188 16.02 25.56 -10.31
C ALA A 188 15.89 27.09 -10.23
N LEU A 189 15.64 27.64 -9.04
CA LEU A 189 15.60 29.09 -8.81
C LEU A 189 16.99 29.73 -8.90
N ALA A 190 18.03 29.10 -8.34
CA ALA A 190 19.40 29.60 -8.38
C ALA A 190 19.95 29.65 -9.82
N THR A 191 19.70 28.60 -10.63
CA THR A 191 20.11 28.55 -12.04
C THR A 191 19.39 29.59 -12.89
N ARG A 192 18.11 29.88 -12.60
CA ARG A 192 17.34 30.94 -13.26
C ARG A 192 17.87 32.33 -12.90
N ALA A 193 18.20 32.58 -11.62
CA ALA A 193 18.76 33.85 -11.15
C ALA A 193 20.18 34.12 -11.69
N TRP A 194 20.98 33.09 -11.89
CA TRP A 194 22.32 33.22 -12.47
C TRP A 194 22.29 33.53 -13.97
N ARG A 195 21.35 32.92 -14.72
CA ARG A 195 21.15 33.19 -16.15
C ARG A 195 20.66 34.62 -16.41
N THR A 196 19.83 35.19 -15.54
CA THR A 196 19.35 36.57 -15.70
C THR A 196 20.44 37.60 -15.41
N ARG A 197 21.33 37.35 -14.44
CA ARG A 197 22.47 38.24 -14.15
C ARG A 197 23.53 38.29 -15.26
N ARG A 198 23.70 37.20 -16.03
CA ARG A 198 24.66 37.16 -17.16
C ARG A 198 24.17 37.84 -18.45
N ARG A 199 22.93 38.34 -18.49
CA ARG A 199 22.33 38.99 -19.68
C ARG A 199 22.22 40.51 -19.59
N MET A 200 22.77 41.14 -18.55
CA MET A 200 22.86 42.60 -18.48
C MET A 200 24.23 43.05 -18.99
N PRO A 201 24.31 43.78 -20.12
CA PRO A 201 25.53 44.44 -20.58
C PRO A 201 25.90 45.65 -19.73
#